data_AF-A0A7W0URS7-F1
#
_entry.id   AF-A0A7W0URS7-F1
#
_cell.length_a   1.000
_cell.length_b   1.000
_cell.length_c   1.000
_cell.angle_alpha   90.00
_cell.angle_beta   90.00
_cell.angle_gamma   90.00
#
_symmetry.space_group_name_H-M   'P 1'
#
loop_
_entity.id
_entity.type
_entity.pdbx_description
1 polymer ?
#
loop_
_entity_poly.entity_id
_entity_poly.type
_entity_poly.pdbx_seq_one_letter_code
_entity_poly.pdbx_strand_id
1 'polypeptide(L)'
;MKKELRPFHDHVTCEVCGRTILKGERTEAYLAPGGQRNTVCELCSVRAEHGGWIRESAHGQAPARGPRSQERRPIFARLRRRPPESLNGTSAQDRQDVPDTEGAEAEPAPSNGENAPPQRERERERPQNPRHVRAVPTTAEVKLERALALFNESAHQRTVAGLVRSLGEPWITAVPDADAPSAVTVLVAWELSWYRYRVDLGDADDPVALQAKGDELADIEESLRDWNAGLDAEGRLVMGVASE
;
A
#
# COMPACT_ATOMS: atom_id res chain seq x y z
N MET A 1 2.13 31.18 -32.15
CA MET A 1 2.92 30.56 -31.06
C MET A 1 2.16 29.39 -30.49
N LYS A 2 2.66 28.15 -30.62
CA LYS A 2 2.11 27.00 -29.90
C LYS A 2 2.74 27.00 -28.50
N LYS A 3 1.93 27.17 -27.44
CA LYS A 3 2.38 26.96 -26.06
C LYS A 3 2.58 25.46 -25.86
N GLU A 4 3.83 25.02 -25.81
CA GLU A 4 4.16 23.67 -25.34
C GLU A 4 3.82 23.57 -23.85
N LEU A 5 2.78 22.82 -23.52
CA LEU A 5 2.51 22.42 -22.13
C LEU A 5 3.50 21.31 -21.79
N ARG A 6 4.61 21.64 -21.11
CA ARG A 6 5.49 20.63 -20.49
C ARG A 6 4.96 20.33 -19.10
N PRO A 7 4.44 19.12 -18.82
CA PRO A 7 3.94 18.78 -17.50
C PRO A 7 5.14 18.55 -16.57
N PHE A 8 5.43 19.52 -15.70
CA PHE A 8 6.36 19.31 -14.59
C PHE A 8 5.62 18.48 -13.52
N HIS A 9 6.13 17.28 -13.24
CA HIS A 9 5.64 16.45 -12.13
C HIS A 9 6.69 16.50 -11.03
N ASP A 10 6.34 17.11 -9.90
CA ASP A 10 7.18 17.04 -8.71
C ASP A 10 7.00 15.62 -8.11
N HIS A 11 8.10 14.87 -8.04
CA HIS A 11 8.09 13.49 -7.55
C HIS A 11 8.23 13.51 -6.03
N VAL A 12 7.12 13.78 -5.35
CA VAL A 12 7.06 13.72 -3.88
C VAL A 12 7.01 12.26 -3.43
N THR A 13 7.77 11.89 -2.40
CA THR A 13 7.78 10.53 -1.84
C THR A 13 7.28 10.53 -0.39
N CYS A 14 6.74 9.39 0.05
CA CYS A 14 6.32 9.21 1.44
C CYS A 14 7.53 8.88 2.31
N GLU A 15 7.76 9.66 3.37
CA GLU A 15 8.90 9.49 4.28
C GLU A 15 8.83 8.21 5.14
N VAL A 16 7.68 7.54 5.18
CA VAL A 16 7.47 6.33 6.00
C VAL A 16 7.65 5.04 5.21
N CYS A 17 7.29 5.03 3.92
CA CYS A 17 7.37 3.82 3.08
C CYS A 17 8.17 4.00 1.78
N GLY A 18 8.65 5.21 1.48
CA GLY A 18 9.46 5.52 0.30
C GLY A 18 8.71 5.54 -1.03
N ARG A 19 7.39 5.26 -1.05
CA ARG A 19 6.63 5.26 -2.32
C ARG A 19 6.47 6.67 -2.88
N THR A 20 6.51 6.79 -4.20
CA THR A 20 6.13 8.02 -4.91
C THR A 20 4.64 8.29 -4.74
N ILE A 21 4.30 9.50 -4.34
CA ILE A 21 2.93 9.98 -4.19
C ILE A 21 2.40 10.34 -5.57
N LEU A 22 1.26 9.75 -5.95
CA LEU A 22 0.64 10.00 -7.24
C LEU A 22 -0.21 11.29 -7.22
N LYS A 23 -0.48 11.85 -8.40
CA LYS A 23 -1.39 12.99 -8.52
C LYS A 23 -2.79 12.61 -8.03
N GLY A 24 -3.30 13.39 -7.08
CA GLY A 24 -4.62 13.16 -6.46
C GLY A 24 -4.60 12.24 -5.23
N GLU A 25 -3.45 11.65 -4.88
CA GLU A 25 -3.31 10.88 -3.65
C GLU A 25 -3.32 11.81 -2.42
N ARG A 26 -4.03 11.41 -1.37
CA ARG A 26 -4.10 12.17 -0.12
C ARG A 26 -2.81 12.02 0.67
N THR A 27 -2.24 13.16 1.06
CA THR A 27 -1.02 13.23 1.87
C THR A 27 -1.18 14.23 2.99
N GLU A 28 -0.43 13.99 4.06
CA GLU A 28 -0.45 14.83 5.25
C GLU A 28 0.96 15.08 5.77
N ALA A 29 1.16 16.25 6.36
CA ALA A 29 2.41 16.61 7.00
C ALA A 29 2.45 16.10 8.45
N TYR A 30 3.56 15.49 8.81
CA TYR A 30 3.85 15.01 10.15
C TYR A 30 5.17 15.62 10.65
N LEU A 31 5.26 15.88 11.96
CA LEU A 31 6.50 16.22 12.64
C LEU A 31 7.12 14.95 13.22
N ALA A 32 8.29 14.57 12.73
CA ALA A 32 9.09 13.52 13.34
C ALA A 32 9.65 13.98 14.71
N PRO A 33 10.08 13.06 15.58
CA PRO A 33 10.68 13.40 16.89
C PRO A 33 11.85 14.39 16.83
N GLY A 34 12.54 14.50 15.69
CA GLY A 34 13.59 15.50 15.44
C GLY A 34 13.09 16.90 15.03
N GLY A 35 11.76 17.12 14.99
CA GLY A 35 11.14 18.38 14.58
C GLY A 35 11.08 18.62 13.07
N GLN A 36 11.57 17.68 12.26
CA GLN A 36 11.48 17.78 10.80
C GLN A 36 10.06 17.49 10.32
N ARG A 37 9.59 18.32 9.38
CA ARG A 37 8.34 18.13 8.64
C ARG A 37 8.54 17.10 7.54
N ASN A 38 7.70 16.08 7.55
CA ASN A 38 7.77 14.95 6.64
C ASN A 38 6.39 14.70 6.01
N THR A 39 6.36 14.43 4.72
CA THR A 39 5.12 14.11 3.99
C THR A 39 4.82 12.62 4.10
N VAL A 40 3.62 12.29 4.58
CA VAL A 40 3.18 10.90 4.79
C VAL A 40 1.93 10.65 3.96
N CYS A 41 1.90 9.54 3.24
CA CYS A 41 0.72 9.10 2.51
C CYS A 41 -0.37 8.57 3.45
N GLU A 42 -1.63 8.61 3.03
CA GLU A 42 -2.79 8.19 3.83
C GLU A 42 -2.62 6.81 4.50
N LEU A 43 -2.05 5.83 3.77
CA LEU A 43 -1.82 4.47 4.26
C LEU A 43 -0.77 4.36 5.38
N CYS A 44 0.08 5.38 5.55
CA CYS A 44 1.18 5.36 6.53
C CYS A 44 0.91 6.20 7.78
N SER A 45 -0.27 6.81 7.89
CA SER A 45 -0.70 7.63 9.04
C SER A 45 -0.51 6.91 10.39
N VAL A 46 -1.08 5.71 10.54
CA VAL A 46 -0.97 4.90 11.77
C VAL A 46 0.48 4.55 12.10
N ARG A 47 1.30 4.24 11.08
CA ARG A 47 2.72 3.90 11.28
C ARG A 47 3.53 5.12 11.73
N ALA A 48 3.24 6.30 11.18
CA ALA A 48 3.86 7.55 11.62
C ALA A 48 3.50 7.85 13.10
N GLU A 49 2.23 7.72 13.45
CA GLU A 49 1.73 7.96 14.82
C GLU A 49 2.35 7.00 15.83
N HIS A 50 2.45 5.70 15.50
CA HIS A 50 3.15 4.71 16.33
C HIS A 50 4.66 5.01 16.47
N GLY A 51 5.27 5.65 15.47
CA GLY A 51 6.64 6.16 15.53
C GLY A 51 6.80 7.43 16.38
N GLY A 52 5.73 7.90 17.02
CA GLY A 52 5.71 9.14 17.81
C GLY A 52 5.70 10.41 16.95
N TRP A 53 5.35 10.30 15.66
CA TRP A 53 5.24 11.47 14.80
C TRP A 53 3.90 12.14 15.05
N ILE A 54 3.89 13.47 15.06
CA ILE A 54 2.69 14.26 15.38
C ILE A 54 2.13 14.84 14.09
N ARG A 55 0.84 14.59 13.81
CA ARG A 55 0.17 15.13 12.61
C ARG A 55 0.05 16.64 12.72
N GLU A 56 0.41 17.37 11.67
CA GLU A 56 0.44 18.83 11.71
C GLU A 56 -0.95 19.45 11.93
N SER A 57 -2.00 18.85 11.34
CA SER A 57 -3.39 19.25 11.55
C SER A 57 -3.89 19.03 12.99
N ALA A 58 -3.27 18.12 13.76
CA ALA A 58 -3.57 17.94 15.18
C ALA A 58 -2.92 19.02 16.07
N HIS A 59 -1.91 19.75 15.59
CA HIS A 59 -1.31 20.86 16.34
C HIS A 59 -2.25 22.06 16.51
N GLY A 60 -3.31 22.18 15.71
CA GLY A 60 -4.37 23.15 15.92
C GLY A 60 -5.37 22.77 17.02
N GLN A 61 -5.40 21.49 17.43
CA GLN A 61 -6.30 20.95 18.47
C GLN A 61 -5.56 20.51 19.73
N ALA A 62 -4.24 20.73 19.81
CA ALA A 62 -3.53 20.65 21.06
C ALA A 62 -4.08 21.78 21.97
N PRO A 63 -4.68 21.47 23.13
CA PRO A 63 -5.07 22.53 24.05
C PRO A 63 -3.82 23.35 24.35
N ALA A 64 -3.87 24.64 24.04
CA ALA A 64 -2.88 25.59 24.48
C ALA A 64 -2.63 25.31 25.96
N ARG A 65 -1.37 24.97 26.28
CA ARG A 65 -0.84 24.77 27.63
C ARG A 65 -1.63 25.66 28.60
N GLY A 66 -2.43 25.02 29.47
CA GLY A 66 -3.45 25.71 30.25
C GLY A 66 -2.89 26.94 30.96
N PRO A 67 -3.69 28.01 31.09
CA PRO A 67 -3.24 29.21 31.77
C PRO A 67 -2.83 28.86 33.20
N ARG A 68 -1.65 29.36 33.60
CA ARG A 68 -1.16 29.32 34.97
C ARG A 68 -2.26 29.73 35.93
N SER A 69 -2.37 28.99 37.03
CA SER A 69 -3.28 29.23 38.16
C SER A 69 -3.25 30.70 38.58
N GLN A 70 -4.30 31.45 38.25
CA GLN A 70 -4.53 32.78 38.80
C GLN A 70 -5.12 32.65 40.19
N GLU A 71 -4.35 33.15 41.15
CA GLU A 71 -4.74 33.31 42.55
C GLU A 71 -5.72 34.49 42.68
N ARG A 72 -6.96 34.16 43.05
CA ARG A 72 -7.98 34.90 43.81
C ARG A 72 -8.10 36.45 43.65
N ARG A 73 -9.24 36.82 43.03
CA ARG A 73 -10.16 37.99 43.23
C ARG A 73 -9.97 38.87 44.50
N PRO A 74 -10.31 40.19 44.46
CA PRO A 74 -11.69 40.66 44.75
C PRO A 74 -12.20 41.91 43.98
N ILE A 75 -13.49 41.95 43.56
CA ILE A 75 -14.68 42.66 44.13
C ILE A 75 -14.73 44.18 43.79
N PHE A 76 -15.93 44.68 43.39
CA PHE A 76 -16.33 46.03 42.92
C PHE A 76 -16.15 46.26 41.39
N ALA A 77 -17.10 46.76 40.57
CA ALA A 77 -18.44 47.35 40.72
C ALA A 77 -19.18 47.19 39.34
N ARG A 78 -20.50 46.92 39.29
CA ARG A 78 -21.61 47.82 38.88
C ARG A 78 -21.36 48.57 37.54
N LEU A 79 -22.25 48.72 36.53
CA LEU A 79 -23.72 48.68 36.39
C LEU A 79 -24.12 48.88 34.90
N ARG A 80 -25.38 48.53 34.55
CA ARG A 80 -26.31 49.01 33.47
C ARG A 80 -26.50 48.00 32.30
N ARG A 81 -27.66 47.31 32.16
CA ARG A 81 -29.02 47.72 31.64
C ARG A 81 -28.91 48.32 30.22
N ARG A 82 -29.63 47.89 29.16
CA ARG A 82 -31.03 47.40 28.98
C ARG A 82 -31.21 46.79 27.53
N PRO A 83 -32.27 45.98 27.24
CA PRO A 83 -32.53 45.32 25.94
C PRO A 83 -33.51 46.09 25.01
N PRO A 84 -33.76 45.63 23.75
CA PRO A 84 -34.98 44.86 23.37
C PRO A 84 -34.66 43.67 22.43
N GLU A 85 -35.39 42.56 22.36
CA GLU A 85 -36.81 42.26 22.05
C GLU A 85 -36.98 41.71 20.61
N SER A 86 -37.84 40.72 20.51
CA SER A 86 -38.04 39.75 19.44
C SER A 86 -38.84 40.31 18.27
N LEU A 87 -38.59 39.81 17.04
CA LEU A 87 -39.65 39.64 16.05
C LEU A 87 -39.49 38.31 15.30
N ASN A 88 -40.50 37.45 15.49
CA ASN A 88 -40.95 36.40 14.58
C ASN A 88 -41.10 36.93 13.15
N GLY A 89 -40.89 36.05 12.16
CA GLY A 89 -41.22 36.31 10.76
C GLY A 89 -41.10 35.06 9.90
N THR A 90 -42.23 34.42 9.68
CA THR A 90 -42.56 33.23 8.90
C THR A 90 -42.14 33.31 7.41
N SER A 91 -41.78 32.16 6.80
CA SER A 91 -42.44 31.58 5.59
C SER A 91 -41.52 31.02 4.50
N ALA A 92 -41.93 29.82 4.01
CA ALA A 92 -41.95 29.29 2.63
C ALA A 92 -40.61 29.20 1.85
N GLN A 93 -40.12 28.01 1.47
CA GLN A 93 -40.56 27.20 0.31
C GLN A 93 -40.62 27.98 -1.01
N ASP A 94 -39.69 27.73 -1.95
CA ASP A 94 -39.93 27.31 -3.36
C ASP A 94 -38.59 27.12 -4.10
N ARG A 95 -38.29 25.92 -4.65
CA ARG A 95 -38.34 25.53 -6.10
C ARG A 95 -37.46 26.41 -7.00
N GLN A 96 -36.36 25.84 -7.49
CA GLN A 96 -36.25 25.21 -8.83
C GLN A 96 -36.48 26.20 -9.97
N ASP A 97 -35.38 26.59 -10.61
CA ASP A 97 -35.40 27.19 -11.95
C ASP A 97 -34.36 26.47 -12.81
N VAL A 98 -34.87 25.91 -13.91
CA VAL A 98 -34.19 25.16 -14.97
C VAL A 98 -34.29 26.02 -16.21
N PRO A 99 -33.21 26.22 -16.97
CA PRO A 99 -33.33 26.55 -18.37
C PRO A 99 -33.04 25.32 -19.23
N ASP A 100 -34.11 24.81 -19.84
CA ASP A 100 -34.11 24.06 -21.09
C ASP A 100 -33.49 24.90 -22.22
N THR A 101 -32.62 24.30 -23.02
CA THR A 101 -32.55 24.57 -24.46
C THR A 101 -32.03 23.32 -25.17
N GLU A 102 -32.96 22.58 -25.75
CA GLU A 102 -32.74 21.51 -26.71
C GLU A 102 -32.31 22.08 -28.08
N GLY A 103 -31.52 21.32 -28.85
CA GLY A 103 -31.27 21.66 -30.26
C GLY A 103 -30.20 20.84 -30.98
N ALA A 104 -30.58 19.64 -31.41
CA ALA A 104 -30.19 18.98 -32.66
C ALA A 104 -28.75 18.44 -32.88
N GLU A 105 -28.66 17.11 -32.73
CA GLU A 105 -28.24 16.12 -33.75
C GLU A 105 -26.96 16.36 -34.57
N ALA A 106 -25.96 15.50 -34.36
CA ALA A 106 -25.25 14.77 -35.42
C ALA A 106 -24.39 13.65 -34.82
N GLU A 107 -24.79 12.39 -35.02
CA GLU A 107 -23.87 11.25 -34.96
C GLU A 107 -22.84 11.34 -36.09
N PRO A 108 -21.59 10.92 -35.81
CA PRO A 108 -20.90 10.11 -36.80
C PRO A 108 -20.35 8.80 -36.21
N ALA A 109 -20.58 7.75 -37.00
CA ALA A 109 -20.07 6.39 -36.86
C ALA A 109 -18.53 6.30 -36.65
N PRO A 110 -18.03 5.20 -36.05
CA PRO A 110 -16.60 4.97 -35.86
C PRO A 110 -15.92 4.64 -37.20
N SER A 111 -14.95 5.46 -37.59
CA SER A 111 -14.03 5.13 -38.67
C SER A 111 -12.92 4.21 -38.16
N ASN A 112 -12.91 2.98 -38.68
CA ASN A 112 -11.72 2.15 -38.74
C ASN A 112 -10.62 2.88 -39.51
N GLY A 113 -9.47 3.03 -38.88
CA GLY A 113 -8.27 3.63 -39.46
C GLY A 113 -7.08 3.27 -38.60
N GLU A 114 -6.49 2.12 -38.91
CA GLU A 114 -5.18 1.66 -38.47
C GLU A 114 -4.19 2.81 -38.25
N ASN A 115 -3.71 2.95 -37.02
CA ASN A 115 -2.40 3.52 -36.76
C ASN A 115 -1.72 2.74 -35.63
N ALA A 116 -0.48 2.36 -35.94
CA ALA A 116 0.36 1.39 -35.26
C ALA A 116 0.44 1.55 -33.71
N PRO A 117 0.60 0.44 -32.97
CA PRO A 117 0.82 0.49 -31.52
C PRO A 117 2.08 1.30 -31.18
N PRO A 118 2.04 2.22 -30.20
CA PRO A 118 3.26 2.76 -29.63
C PRO A 118 3.96 1.65 -28.85
N GLN A 119 5.00 1.13 -29.50
CA GLN A 119 6.25 0.63 -28.93
C GLN A 119 6.12 -0.12 -27.61
N ARG A 120 6.17 -1.45 -27.76
CA ARG A 120 6.60 -2.43 -26.77
C ARG A 120 7.48 -1.79 -25.70
N GLU A 121 7.04 -2.04 -24.46
CA GLU A 121 7.84 -1.97 -23.27
C GLU A 121 9.29 -2.27 -23.61
N ARG A 122 10.17 -1.34 -23.28
CA ARG A 122 11.61 -1.55 -23.34
C ARG A 122 11.89 -2.76 -22.45
N GLU A 123 11.96 -3.91 -23.11
CA GLU A 123 12.60 -5.11 -22.62
C GLU A 123 13.97 -4.65 -22.17
N ARG A 124 14.10 -4.44 -20.86
CA ARG A 124 15.39 -4.20 -20.24
C ARG A 124 16.13 -5.50 -20.47
N GLU A 125 16.95 -5.56 -21.52
CA GLU A 125 18.08 -6.47 -21.56
C GLU A 125 18.91 -6.15 -20.32
N ARG A 126 18.57 -6.82 -19.21
CA ARG A 126 19.39 -6.79 -18.00
C ARG A 126 20.74 -7.35 -18.45
N PRO A 127 21.84 -6.59 -18.33
CA PRO A 127 23.15 -7.12 -18.59
C PRO A 127 23.29 -8.37 -17.72
N GLN A 128 23.45 -9.53 -18.37
CA GLN A 128 23.63 -10.81 -17.70
C GLN A 128 24.91 -10.70 -16.89
N ASN A 129 24.75 -10.36 -15.61
CA ASN A 129 25.84 -10.27 -14.65
C ASN A 129 26.55 -11.65 -14.69
N PRO A 130 27.88 -11.71 -14.86
CA PRO A 130 28.61 -12.97 -14.94
C PRO A 130 28.18 -13.88 -13.80
N ARG A 131 27.51 -14.97 -14.17
CA ARG A 131 26.92 -15.96 -13.28
C ARG A 131 27.98 -16.40 -12.27
N HIS A 132 27.93 -15.84 -11.06
CA HIS A 132 28.57 -16.48 -9.92
C HIS A 132 27.75 -17.73 -9.69
N VAL A 133 28.22 -18.86 -10.25
CA VAL A 133 27.61 -20.17 -10.08
C VAL A 133 27.74 -20.52 -8.61
N ARG A 134 26.75 -20.10 -7.82
CA ARG A 134 26.59 -20.58 -6.47
C ARG A 134 26.23 -22.05 -6.59
N ALA A 135 26.93 -22.90 -5.85
CA ALA A 135 26.58 -24.31 -5.81
C ALA A 135 25.11 -24.42 -5.36
N VAL A 136 24.24 -24.79 -6.29
CA VAL A 136 22.85 -25.09 -5.98
C VAL A 136 22.87 -26.33 -5.10
N PRO A 137 22.25 -26.32 -3.91
CA PRO A 137 22.16 -27.50 -3.08
C PRO A 137 21.59 -28.68 -3.86
N THR A 138 22.22 -29.85 -3.73
CA THR A 138 21.86 -31.05 -4.50
C THR A 138 20.67 -31.79 -3.91
N THR A 139 20.40 -31.63 -2.62
CA THR A 139 19.27 -32.23 -1.92
C THR A 139 18.06 -31.32 -1.90
N ALA A 140 16.87 -31.88 -2.13
CA ALA A 140 15.61 -31.14 -2.16
C ALA A 140 15.36 -30.38 -0.85
N GLU A 141 15.55 -31.02 0.30
CA GLU A 141 15.34 -30.43 1.64
C GLU A 141 16.14 -29.14 1.84
N VAL A 142 17.47 -29.20 1.63
CA VAL A 142 18.35 -28.02 1.72
C VAL A 142 17.98 -26.94 0.71
N LYS A 143 17.46 -27.32 -0.46
CA LYS A 143 16.96 -26.38 -1.47
C LYS A 143 15.74 -25.61 -0.95
N LEU A 144 14.79 -26.32 -0.34
CA LEU A 144 13.59 -25.74 0.25
C LEU A 144 13.94 -24.81 1.41
N GLU A 145 14.76 -25.26 2.36
CA GLU A 145 15.22 -24.45 3.49
C GLU A 145 15.91 -23.17 3.03
N ARG A 146 16.79 -23.28 2.02
CA ARG A 146 17.47 -22.11 1.45
C ARG A 146 16.50 -21.16 0.77
N ALA A 147 15.50 -21.68 0.05
CA ALA A 147 14.50 -20.87 -0.61
C ALA A 147 13.61 -20.12 0.39
N LEU A 148 13.16 -20.80 1.47
CA LEU A 148 12.39 -20.15 2.53
C LEU A 148 13.21 -19.07 3.24
N ALA A 149 14.51 -19.30 3.48
CA ALA A 149 15.39 -18.27 4.03
C ALA A 149 15.47 -17.02 3.12
N LEU A 150 15.65 -17.21 1.80
CA LEU A 150 15.63 -16.09 0.84
C LEU A 150 14.27 -15.39 0.77
N PHE A 151 13.17 -16.14 0.85
CA PHE A 151 11.84 -15.57 0.92
C PHE A 151 11.66 -14.69 2.15
N ASN A 152 12.12 -15.15 3.31
CA ASN A 152 12.04 -14.42 4.58
C ASN A 152 12.87 -13.13 4.60
N GLU A 153 13.96 -13.08 3.84
CA GLU A 153 14.79 -11.88 3.65
C GLU A 153 14.19 -10.91 2.62
N SER A 154 13.21 -11.35 1.83
CA SER A 154 12.58 -10.54 0.77
C SER A 154 11.50 -9.58 1.29
N ALA A 155 11.15 -8.57 0.49
CA ALA A 155 10.03 -7.69 0.76
C ALA A 155 8.67 -8.41 0.80
N HIS A 156 8.56 -9.61 0.21
CA HIS A 156 7.33 -10.38 0.18
C HIS A 156 6.97 -10.96 1.55
N GLN A 157 7.95 -11.22 2.43
CA GLN A 157 7.70 -11.67 3.80
C GLN A 157 6.81 -10.69 4.56
N ARG A 158 7.10 -9.39 4.48
CA ARG A 158 6.31 -8.35 5.17
C ARG A 158 4.88 -8.26 4.61
N THR A 159 4.72 -8.52 3.31
CA THR A 159 3.40 -8.56 2.67
C THR A 159 2.59 -9.73 3.20
N VAL A 160 3.15 -10.95 3.19
CA VAL A 160 2.50 -12.16 3.72
C VAL A 160 2.16 -11.99 5.20
N ALA A 161 3.11 -11.54 6.02
CA ALA A 161 2.86 -11.29 7.44
C ALA A 161 1.78 -10.22 7.70
N GLY A 162 1.60 -9.29 6.76
CA GLY A 162 0.48 -8.33 6.79
C GLY A 162 -0.87 -8.99 6.51
N LEU A 163 -0.92 -9.86 5.50
CA LEU A 163 -2.13 -10.60 5.11
C LEU A 163 -2.60 -11.56 6.21
N VAL A 164 -1.67 -12.22 6.91
CA VAL A 164 -1.97 -13.12 8.05
C VAL A 164 -2.81 -12.42 9.12
N ARG A 165 -2.55 -11.13 9.38
CA ARG A 165 -3.31 -10.37 10.40
C ARG A 165 -4.78 -10.17 10.03
N SER A 166 -5.10 -10.17 8.73
CA SER A 166 -6.46 -9.97 8.22
C SER A 166 -7.15 -11.26 7.78
N LEU A 167 -6.39 -12.25 7.33
CA LEU A 167 -6.91 -13.48 6.71
C LEU A 167 -6.67 -14.74 7.56
N GLY A 168 -5.89 -14.65 8.64
CA GLY A 168 -5.57 -15.77 9.52
C GLY A 168 -4.37 -16.61 9.04
N GLU A 169 -4.27 -17.82 9.59
CA GLU A 169 -3.24 -18.81 9.28
C GLU A 169 -3.31 -19.20 7.78
N PRO A 170 -2.20 -19.08 7.02
CA PRO A 170 -2.17 -19.52 5.63
C PRO A 170 -1.82 -21.00 5.52
N TRP A 171 -2.28 -21.62 4.43
CA TRP A 171 -1.68 -22.85 3.95
C TRP A 171 -0.47 -22.54 3.06
N ILE A 172 0.67 -23.20 3.30
CA ILE A 172 1.92 -22.90 2.59
C ILE A 172 2.52 -24.19 2.04
N THR A 173 2.94 -24.16 0.77
CA THR A 173 3.78 -25.21 0.20
C THR A 173 5.06 -24.63 -0.41
N ALA A 174 6.13 -25.40 -0.37
CA ALA A 174 7.36 -25.13 -1.08
C ALA A 174 7.80 -26.39 -1.83
N VAL A 175 7.98 -26.27 -3.15
CA VAL A 175 8.33 -27.41 -4.02
C VAL A 175 9.43 -26.99 -4.99
N PRO A 176 10.49 -27.81 -5.20
CA PRO A 176 11.49 -27.54 -6.22
C PRO A 176 10.86 -27.51 -7.61
N ASP A 177 11.27 -26.57 -8.45
CA ASP A 177 10.83 -26.52 -9.84
C ASP A 177 11.52 -27.65 -10.64
N ALA A 178 10.73 -28.42 -11.39
CA ALA A 178 11.23 -29.54 -12.19
C ALA A 178 11.97 -29.07 -13.46
N ASP A 179 11.55 -27.93 -14.03
CA ASP A 179 12.11 -27.36 -15.25
C ASP A 179 13.27 -26.40 -14.96
N ALA A 180 13.37 -25.91 -13.72
CA ALA A 180 14.42 -24.99 -13.30
C ALA A 180 15.14 -25.49 -12.02
N PRO A 181 16.33 -26.10 -12.13
CA PRO A 181 16.98 -26.76 -10.99
C PRO A 181 17.44 -25.79 -9.89
N SER A 182 17.60 -24.50 -10.18
CA SER A 182 17.89 -23.47 -9.16
C SER A 182 16.64 -22.85 -8.55
N ALA A 183 15.44 -23.15 -9.06
CA ALA A 183 14.22 -22.51 -8.61
C ALA A 183 13.40 -23.38 -7.65
N VAL A 184 12.70 -22.71 -6.75
CA VAL A 184 11.71 -23.27 -5.84
C VAL A 184 10.43 -22.45 -5.96
N THR A 185 9.30 -23.12 -6.11
CA THR A 185 7.98 -22.51 -6.04
C THR A 185 7.56 -22.45 -4.58
N VAL A 186 7.18 -21.26 -4.11
CA VAL A 186 6.57 -21.05 -2.80
C VAL A 186 5.15 -20.55 -3.01
N LEU A 187 4.17 -21.26 -2.49
CA LEU A 187 2.76 -20.89 -2.57
C LEU A 187 2.25 -20.58 -1.17
N VAL A 188 1.54 -19.47 -1.02
CA VAL A 188 0.86 -19.05 0.20
C VAL A 188 -0.61 -18.84 -0.12
N ALA A 189 -1.50 -19.52 0.61
CA ALA A 189 -2.93 -19.56 0.30
C ALA A 189 -3.81 -19.37 1.54
N TRP A 190 -4.96 -18.75 1.31
CA TRP A 190 -6.11 -18.63 2.20
C TRP A 190 -7.37 -19.06 1.43
N GLU A 191 -8.52 -19.12 2.10
CA GLU A 191 -9.79 -19.50 1.45
C GLU A 191 -10.17 -18.59 0.27
N LEU A 192 -9.78 -17.31 0.32
CA LEU A 192 -10.21 -16.27 -0.63
C LEU A 192 -9.07 -15.70 -1.48
N SER A 193 -7.82 -16.13 -1.27
CA SER A 193 -6.69 -15.60 -2.04
C SER A 193 -5.48 -16.52 -1.96
N TRP A 194 -4.70 -16.58 -3.03
CA TRP A 194 -3.43 -17.28 -3.06
C TRP A 194 -2.39 -16.52 -3.86
N TYR A 195 -1.12 -16.74 -3.52
CA TYR A 195 0.04 -16.11 -4.13
C TYR A 195 1.11 -17.16 -4.40
N ARG A 196 1.62 -17.21 -5.63
CA ARG A 196 2.71 -18.09 -6.05
C ARG A 196 3.94 -17.28 -6.36
N TYR A 197 5.01 -17.59 -5.66
CA TYR A 197 6.33 -16.99 -5.81
C TYR A 197 7.30 -17.99 -6.39
N ARG A 198 8.23 -17.49 -7.21
CA ARG A 198 9.40 -18.22 -7.66
C ARG A 198 10.61 -17.69 -6.92
N VAL A 199 11.33 -18.59 -6.25
CA VAL A 199 12.59 -18.29 -5.57
C VAL A 199 13.73 -18.89 -6.38
N ASP A 200 14.58 -18.07 -7.01
CA ASP A 200 15.76 -18.53 -7.74
C ASP A 200 17.01 -18.46 -6.85
N LEU A 201 17.56 -19.62 -6.51
CA LEU A 201 18.77 -19.74 -5.69
C LEU A 201 20.04 -19.26 -6.41
N GLY A 202 19.98 -19.09 -7.74
CA GLY A 202 21.06 -18.61 -8.58
C GLY A 202 21.08 -17.09 -8.79
N ASP A 203 19.97 -16.39 -8.52
CA ASP A 203 19.89 -14.93 -8.61
C ASP A 203 20.26 -14.31 -7.26
N ALA A 204 21.29 -13.47 -7.23
CA ALA A 204 21.76 -12.81 -6.01
C ALA A 204 21.15 -11.42 -5.81
N ASP A 205 20.67 -10.78 -6.88
CA ASP A 205 20.20 -9.40 -6.85
C ASP A 205 18.71 -9.33 -6.50
N ASP A 206 17.91 -10.24 -7.07
CA ASP A 206 16.47 -10.33 -6.83
C ASP A 206 15.99 -11.79 -6.84
N PRO A 207 16.27 -12.57 -5.76
CA PRO A 207 16.02 -13.99 -5.73
C PRO A 207 14.54 -14.38 -5.71
N VAL A 208 13.60 -13.46 -5.42
CA VAL A 208 12.20 -13.80 -5.15
C VAL A 208 11.29 -12.95 -6.01
N ALA A 209 10.53 -13.60 -6.90
CA ALA A 209 9.57 -12.93 -7.77
C ALA A 209 8.16 -13.49 -7.59
N LEU A 210 7.16 -12.60 -7.55
CA LEU A 210 5.75 -13.00 -7.63
C LEU A 210 5.45 -13.50 -9.06
N GLN A 211 5.04 -14.75 -9.19
CA GLN A 211 4.75 -15.38 -10.48
C GLN A 211 3.26 -15.36 -10.81
N ALA A 212 2.39 -15.60 -9.84
CA ALA A 212 0.95 -15.63 -10.02
C ALA A 212 0.20 -15.34 -8.72
N LYS A 213 -1.08 -14.99 -8.83
CA LYS A 213 -2.04 -14.88 -7.74
C LYS A 213 -3.44 -15.19 -8.24
N GLY A 214 -4.34 -15.56 -7.34
CA GLY A 214 -5.75 -15.78 -7.65
C GLY A 214 -6.59 -15.75 -6.39
N ASP A 215 -7.90 -15.90 -6.57
CA ASP A 215 -8.89 -15.72 -5.50
C ASP A 215 -9.66 -17.02 -5.19
N GLU A 216 -9.45 -18.09 -5.98
CA GLU A 216 -10.05 -19.40 -5.76
C GLU A 216 -8.98 -20.47 -5.50
N LEU A 217 -9.13 -21.23 -4.40
CA LEU A 217 -8.22 -22.33 -4.07
C LEU A 217 -8.26 -23.44 -5.15
N ALA A 218 -9.38 -23.55 -5.87
CA ALA A 218 -9.58 -24.50 -6.96
C ALA A 218 -8.66 -24.24 -8.16
N ASP A 219 -8.16 -23.02 -8.33
CA ASP A 219 -7.24 -22.65 -9.42
C ASP A 219 -5.80 -23.12 -9.18
N ILE A 220 -5.48 -23.52 -7.95
CA ILE A 220 -4.14 -23.97 -7.57
C ILE A 220 -3.92 -25.38 -8.12
N GLU A 221 -2.78 -25.64 -8.75
CA GLU A 221 -2.43 -26.99 -9.18
C GLU A 221 -2.47 -27.99 -8.02
N GLU A 222 -3.04 -29.18 -8.23
CA GLU A 222 -3.24 -30.18 -7.16
C GLU A 222 -1.92 -30.57 -6.47
N SER A 223 -0.82 -30.63 -7.23
CA SER A 223 0.54 -30.90 -6.73
C SER A 223 1.07 -29.85 -5.74
N LEU A 224 0.48 -28.65 -5.71
CA LEU A 224 0.87 -27.57 -4.82
C LEU A 224 -0.02 -27.49 -3.56
N ARG A 225 -0.94 -28.43 -3.34
CA ARG A 225 -1.84 -28.43 -2.18
C ARG A 225 -1.42 -29.42 -1.08
N ASP A 226 -0.14 -29.83 -1.07
CA ASP A 226 0.43 -30.72 -0.04
C ASP A 226 0.76 -30.01 1.29
N TRP A 227 0.74 -28.67 1.30
CA TRP A 227 0.90 -27.82 2.49
C TRP A 227 2.05 -28.23 3.43
N ASN A 228 3.27 -28.30 2.90
CA ASN A 228 4.44 -28.81 3.61
C ASN A 228 5.23 -27.77 4.45
N ALA A 229 4.72 -26.54 4.56
CA ALA A 229 5.36 -25.44 5.24
C ALA A 229 4.34 -24.61 6.04
N GLY A 230 4.84 -23.74 6.91
CA GLY A 230 4.02 -22.94 7.83
C GLY A 230 4.70 -21.63 8.22
N LEU A 231 4.07 -20.91 9.15
CA LEU A 231 4.65 -19.73 9.76
C LEU A 231 5.16 -20.02 11.17
N ASP A 232 6.26 -19.41 11.56
CA ASP A 232 6.70 -19.35 12.96
C ASP A 232 6.04 -18.20 13.72
N ALA A 233 6.33 -18.08 15.02
CA ALA A 233 5.79 -17.03 15.90
C ALA A 233 6.14 -15.60 15.45
N GLU A 234 7.19 -15.43 14.63
CA GLU A 234 7.60 -14.16 14.06
C GLU A 234 7.00 -13.90 12.66
N GLY A 235 6.16 -14.81 12.16
CA GLY A 235 5.54 -14.72 10.83
C GLY A 235 6.54 -14.97 9.69
N ARG A 236 7.59 -15.76 9.93
CA ARG A 236 8.53 -16.22 8.90
C ARG A 236 8.13 -17.61 8.42
N LEU A 237 8.38 -17.90 7.16
CA LEU A 237 8.12 -19.21 6.57
C LEU A 237 9.15 -20.21 7.07
N VAL A 238 8.69 -21.36 7.55
CA VAL A 238 9.52 -22.48 8.03
C VAL A 238 9.02 -23.79 7.43
N MET A 239 9.91 -24.79 7.33
CA MET A 239 9.53 -26.13 6.92
C MET A 239 8.66 -26.80 7.99
N GLY A 240 7.69 -27.60 7.55
CA GLY A 240 6.72 -28.28 8.42
C GLY A 240 5.41 -27.50 8.56
N VAL A 241 4.33 -28.22 8.84
CA VAL A 241 3.02 -27.59 9.14
C VAL A 241 3.14 -26.79 10.43
N ALA A 242 2.74 -25.52 10.41
CA ALA A 242 2.62 -24.72 11.64
C ALA A 242 1.73 -25.50 12.60
N SER A 243 2.28 -25.88 13.75
CA SER A 243 1.55 -26.65 14.75
C SER A 243 0.55 -25.73 15.45
N GLU A 244 -0.71 -26.17 15.48
CA GLU A 244 -1.84 -25.57 16.21
C GLU A 244 -1.56 -25.35 17.71
#